data_AF-A0A931UXV4-F1
#
_entry.id   AF-A0A931UXV4-F1
#
_cell.length_a   1.000
_cell.length_b   1.000
_cell.length_c   1.000
_cell.angle_alpha   90.00
_cell.angle_beta   90.00
_cell.angle_gamma   90.00
#
_symmetry.space_group_name_H-M   'P 1'
#
loop_
_entity.id
_entity.type
_entity.pdbx_description
1 polymer ?
#
loop_
_entity_poly.entity_id
_entity_poly.type
_entity_poly.pdbx_seq_one_letter_code
_entity_poly.pdbx_strand_id
1 'polypeptide(L)'
;MPILLATPPDQLTVSAWRAAHRLGALHAPLPLEAEDLLPFVTRALIADVGGDRRLMLALEREALRGGLEPSEVEILALATRGHEPSAIAARLRLSPTAYKRRVKGLLEKLAAVSLRDAVAGVLRAVSGISSEPPPS
;
A
#
# COMPACT_ATOMS: atom_id res chain seq x y z
N MET A 1 -4.80 -13.16 4.31
CA MET A 1 -3.39 -12.90 4.66
C MET A 1 -2.57 -13.06 3.39
N PRO A 2 -1.72 -12.08 2.98
CA PRO A 2 -0.89 -12.25 1.80
C PRO A 2 0.13 -13.38 2.00
N ILE A 3 0.47 -14.09 0.93
CA ILE A 3 1.44 -15.17 0.92
C ILE A 3 2.61 -14.73 0.03
N LEU A 4 3.83 -14.81 0.54
CA LEU A 4 5.04 -14.61 -0.26
C LEU A 4 5.58 -15.97 -0.71
N LEU A 5 5.85 -16.11 -1.99
CA LEU A 5 6.46 -17.30 -2.58
C LEU A 5 7.83 -16.91 -3.13
N ALA A 6 8.88 -17.22 -2.36
CA ALA A 6 10.26 -17.01 -2.76
C ALA A 6 10.77 -18.25 -3.47
N THR A 7 11.21 -18.12 -4.73
CA THR A 7 11.75 -19.27 -5.47
C THR A 7 13.00 -18.90 -6.26
N PRO A 8 13.95 -19.85 -6.41
CA PRO A 8 15.03 -19.73 -7.37
C PRO A 8 14.51 -19.50 -8.80
N PRO A 9 15.20 -18.71 -9.65
CA PRO A 9 14.75 -18.42 -11.02
C PRO A 9 14.57 -19.68 -11.89
N ASP A 10 15.39 -20.70 -11.65
CA ASP A 10 15.41 -21.98 -12.35
C ASP A 10 14.26 -22.92 -11.96
N GLN A 11 13.53 -22.61 -10.89
CA GLN A 11 12.42 -23.44 -10.39
C GLN A 11 11.03 -22.85 -10.70
N LEU A 12 10.97 -21.66 -11.30
CA LEU A 12 9.70 -21.00 -11.60
C LEU A 12 9.13 -21.48 -12.94
N THR A 13 8.32 -22.53 -12.90
CA THR A 13 7.52 -22.93 -14.07
C THR A 13 6.30 -22.01 -14.23
N VAL A 14 5.85 -21.80 -15.47
CA VAL A 14 4.63 -21.02 -15.77
C VAL A 14 3.40 -21.57 -15.04
N SER A 15 3.32 -22.90 -14.87
CA SER A 15 2.24 -23.56 -14.14
C SER A 15 2.27 -23.27 -12.64
N ALA A 16 3.45 -23.32 -12.01
CA ALA A 16 3.64 -22.95 -10.60
C ALA A 16 3.32 -21.47 -10.36
N TRP A 17 3.78 -20.58 -11.26
CA TRP A 17 3.46 -19.15 -11.21
C TRP A 17 1.95 -18.88 -11.29
N ARG A 18 1.24 -19.52 -12.23
CA ARG A 18 -0.23 -19.41 -12.34
C ARG A 18 -0.94 -19.97 -11.11
N ALA A 19 -0.45 -21.06 -10.52
CA ALA A 19 -1.03 -21.63 -9.30
C ALA A 19 -0.86 -20.68 -8.10
N ALA A 20 0.33 -20.12 -7.92
CA ALA A 20 0.61 -19.11 -6.90
C ALA A 20 -0.29 -17.87 -7.08
N HIS A 21 -0.43 -17.38 -8.31
CA HIS A 21 -1.31 -16.25 -8.62
C HIS A 21 -2.78 -16.52 -8.29
N ARG A 22 -3.30 -17.73 -8.58
CA ARG A 22 -4.68 -18.12 -8.19
C ARG A 22 -4.89 -18.15 -6.68
N LEU A 23 -3.85 -18.46 -5.91
CA LEU A 23 -3.88 -18.43 -4.45
C LEU A 23 -3.68 -17.02 -3.88
N GLY A 24 -3.51 -16.00 -4.74
CA GLY A 24 -3.22 -14.63 -4.32
C GLY A 24 -1.82 -14.46 -3.73
N ALA A 25 -0.91 -15.41 -3.98
CA ALA A 25 0.46 -15.31 -3.54
C ALA A 25 1.22 -14.29 -4.40
N LEU A 26 2.04 -13.48 -3.73
CA LEU A 26 3.02 -12.62 -4.37
C LEU A 26 4.30 -13.42 -4.59
N HIS A 27 4.87 -13.27 -5.76
CA HIS A 27 6.09 -13.95 -6.14
C HIS A 27 7.28 -13.01 -5.99
N ALA A 28 8.38 -13.51 -5.44
CA ALA A 28 9.63 -12.79 -5.38
C ALA A 28 10.79 -13.72 -5.77
N PRO A 29 11.67 -13.30 -6.69
CA PRO A 29 12.81 -14.10 -7.10
C PRO A 29 13.87 -14.19 -5.98
N LEU A 30 14.65 -15.27 -5.96
CA LEU A 30 15.87 -15.35 -5.16
C LEU A 30 17.10 -14.93 -5.99
N PRO A 31 18.09 -14.21 -5.39
CA PRO A 31 18.09 -13.68 -4.03
C PRO A 31 17.05 -12.57 -3.82
N LEU A 32 16.49 -12.48 -2.60
CA LEU A 32 15.47 -11.47 -2.26
C LEU A 32 16.16 -10.12 -2.01
N GLU A 33 15.79 -9.12 -2.78
CA GLU A 33 16.13 -7.74 -2.50
C GLU A 33 15.00 -7.04 -1.72
N ALA A 34 15.34 -5.96 -1.02
CA ALA A 34 14.35 -5.21 -0.25
C ALA A 34 13.19 -4.69 -1.13
N GLU A 35 13.48 -4.36 -2.39
CA GLU A 35 12.51 -3.89 -3.38
C GLU A 35 11.49 -4.97 -3.75
N ASP A 36 11.91 -6.23 -3.80
CA ASP A 36 11.04 -7.39 -4.09
C ASP A 36 10.01 -7.63 -2.99
N LEU A 37 10.34 -7.21 -1.76
CA LEU A 37 9.49 -7.37 -0.59
C LEU A 37 8.46 -6.24 -0.44
N LEU A 38 8.66 -5.09 -1.08
CA LEU A 38 7.79 -3.93 -0.92
C LEU A 38 6.31 -4.25 -1.23
N PRO A 39 5.95 -4.90 -2.36
CA PRO A 39 4.56 -5.25 -2.63
C PRO A 39 3.95 -6.16 -1.57
N PHE A 40 4.74 -7.11 -1.04
CA PHE A 40 4.29 -8.00 0.02
C PHE A 40 4.04 -7.26 1.34
N VAL A 41 4.99 -6.43 1.76
CA VAL A 41 4.86 -5.62 2.98
C VAL A 41 3.67 -4.66 2.87
N THR A 42 3.55 -3.93 1.75
CA THR A 42 2.41 -3.03 1.50
C THR A 42 1.08 -3.76 1.63
N ARG A 43 0.92 -4.91 0.97
CA ARG A 43 -0.31 -5.69 1.04
C ARG A 43 -0.58 -6.26 2.44
N ALA A 44 0.47 -6.65 3.17
CA ALA A 44 0.34 -7.15 4.54
C ALA A 44 -0.14 -6.06 5.50
N LEU A 45 0.43 -4.86 5.41
CA LEU A 45 0.06 -3.71 6.23
C LEU A 45 -1.38 -3.25 5.96
N ILE A 46 -1.77 -3.18 4.69
CA ILE A 46 -3.15 -2.85 4.30
C ILE A 46 -4.13 -3.93 4.82
N ALA A 47 -3.74 -5.20 4.77
CA ALA A 47 -4.56 -6.30 5.27
C ALA A 47 -4.69 -6.30 6.80
N ASP A 48 -3.65 -5.91 7.55
CA ASP A 48 -3.67 -5.78 9.02
C ASP A 48 -4.69 -4.72 9.48
N VAL A 49 -4.76 -3.60 8.76
CA VAL A 49 -5.76 -2.54 9.02
C VAL A 49 -7.18 -3.00 8.64
N GLY A 50 -7.29 -4.04 7.81
CA GLY A 50 -8.55 -4.66 7.40
C GLY A 50 -9.30 -3.87 6.32
N GLY A 51 -10.32 -4.51 5.72
CA GLY A 51 -11.23 -3.83 4.82
C GLY A 51 -11.91 -4.58 3.70
N ASP A 52 -12.81 -3.86 3.01
CA ASP A 52 -13.29 -4.31 1.71
C ASP A 52 -12.12 -4.29 0.70
N ARG A 53 -12.11 -5.31 -0.15
CA ARG A 53 -11.12 -5.57 -1.19
C ARG A 53 -10.91 -4.36 -2.10
N ARG A 54 -11.95 -3.60 -2.41
CA ARG A 54 -11.83 -2.41 -3.27
C ARG A 54 -10.93 -1.33 -2.65
N LEU A 55 -11.11 -1.05 -1.36
CA LEU A 55 -10.27 -0.11 -0.62
C LEU A 55 -8.84 -0.63 -0.54
N MET A 56 -8.66 -1.93 -0.27
CA MET A 56 -7.33 -2.52 -0.21
C MET A 56 -6.58 -2.38 -1.53
N LEU A 57 -7.24 -2.65 -2.66
CA LEU A 57 -6.66 -2.49 -3.99
C LEU A 57 -6.34 -1.04 -4.33
N ALA A 58 -7.21 -0.09 -3.94
CA ALA A 58 -6.96 1.33 -4.14
C ALA A 58 -5.74 1.82 -3.33
N LEU A 59 -5.64 1.42 -2.05
CA LEU A 59 -4.50 1.69 -1.19
C LEU A 59 -3.21 1.09 -1.75
N GLU A 60 -3.25 -0.18 -2.18
CA GLU A 60 -2.10 -0.88 -2.76
C GLU A 60 -1.60 -0.17 -4.02
N ARG A 61 -2.52 0.23 -4.91
CA ARG A 61 -2.19 0.98 -6.12
C ARG A 61 -1.54 2.33 -5.83
N GLU A 62 -2.12 3.12 -4.93
CA GLU A 62 -1.55 4.44 -4.58
C GLU A 62 -0.21 4.30 -3.85
N ALA A 63 -0.09 3.33 -2.96
CA ALA A 63 1.15 3.06 -2.23
C ALA A 63 2.31 2.69 -3.18
N LEU A 64 2.06 1.75 -4.10
CA LEU A 64 3.08 1.32 -5.07
C LEU A 64 3.40 2.41 -6.08
N ARG A 65 2.39 3.13 -6.58
CA ARG A 65 2.57 4.24 -7.54
C ARG A 65 3.38 5.38 -6.94
N GLY A 66 3.14 5.72 -5.68
CA GLY A 66 3.84 6.79 -4.96
C GLY A 66 5.18 6.37 -4.36
N GLY A 67 5.55 5.09 -4.40
CA GLY A 67 6.74 4.59 -3.71
C GLY A 67 6.69 4.84 -2.20
N LEU A 68 5.52 4.62 -1.59
CA LEU A 68 5.34 4.80 -0.15
C LEU A 68 6.15 3.79 0.65
N GLU A 69 6.82 4.28 1.68
CA GLU A 69 7.48 3.42 2.67
C GLU A 69 6.45 2.69 3.54
N PRO A 70 6.81 1.55 4.15
CA PRO A 70 5.91 0.78 5.03
C PRO A 70 5.16 1.65 6.05
N SER A 71 5.89 2.52 6.76
CA SER A 71 5.27 3.41 7.75
C SER A 71 4.30 4.45 7.14
N GLU A 72 4.53 4.87 5.90
CA GLU A 72 3.64 5.79 5.19
C GLU A 72 2.38 5.05 4.72
N VAL A 73 2.52 3.81 4.26
CA VAL A 73 1.38 2.93 3.93
C VAL A 73 0.47 2.74 5.14
N GLU A 74 1.03 2.43 6.31
CA GLU A 74 0.25 2.28 7.54
C GLU A 74 -0.49 3.57 7.93
N ILE A 75 0.17 4.73 7.85
CA ILE A 75 -0.46 6.03 8.12
C ILE A 75 -1.65 6.24 7.17
N LEU A 76 -1.46 6.02 5.87
CA LEU A 76 -2.52 6.20 4.88
C LEU A 76 -3.68 5.23 5.13
N ALA A 77 -3.38 3.95 5.35
CA ALA A 77 -4.38 2.92 5.60
C ALA A 77 -5.21 3.25 6.87
N LEU A 78 -4.57 3.61 7.98
CA LEU A 78 -5.26 4.01 9.20
C LEU A 78 -6.06 5.31 9.00
N ALA A 79 -5.54 6.27 8.25
CA ALA A 79 -6.26 7.51 7.95
C ALA A 79 -7.52 7.25 7.10
N THR A 80 -7.48 6.33 6.12
CA THR A 80 -8.67 5.95 5.34
C THR A 80 -9.76 5.27 6.17
N ARG A 81 -9.41 4.77 7.36
CA ARG A 81 -10.33 4.23 8.37
C ARG A 81 -10.90 5.28 9.32
N GLY A 82 -10.48 6.53 9.19
CA GLY A 82 -10.90 7.59 10.09
C GLY A 82 -10.18 7.58 11.44
N HIS A 83 -9.01 6.94 11.56
CA HIS A 83 -8.20 7.11 12.76
C HIS A 83 -7.65 8.54 12.83
N GLU A 84 -7.80 9.15 14.01
CA GLU A 84 -7.25 10.47 14.29
C GLU A 84 -5.71 10.47 14.33
N PRO A 85 -5.03 11.57 13.96
CA PRO A 85 -3.58 11.66 13.92
C PRO A 85 -2.86 11.21 15.21
N SER A 86 -3.43 11.52 16.37
CA SER A 86 -2.89 11.12 17.67
C SER A 86 -2.96 9.61 17.88
N ALA A 87 -4.06 8.98 17.46
CA ALA A 87 -4.25 7.53 17.54
C ALA A 87 -3.30 6.79 16.58
N ILE A 88 -3.11 7.33 15.36
CA ILE A 88 -2.14 6.79 14.39
C ILE A 88 -0.73 6.87 14.98
N ALA A 89 -0.31 8.04 15.46
CA ALA A 89 1.02 8.22 16.05
C ALA A 89 1.26 7.27 17.24
N ALA A 90 0.26 7.10 18.12
CA ALA A 90 0.33 6.18 19.25
C ALA A 90 0.46 4.72 18.80
N ARG A 91 -0.34 4.27 17.82
CA ARG A 91 -0.28 2.91 17.28
C ARG A 91 1.10 2.61 16.69
N LEU A 92 1.66 3.55 15.95
CA LEU A 92 2.98 3.43 15.31
C LEU A 92 4.15 3.72 16.25
N ARG A 93 3.88 4.06 17.52
CA ARG A 93 4.89 4.45 18.52
C ARG A 93 5.80 5.58 18.03
N LEU A 94 5.23 6.54 17.29
CA LEU A 94 5.94 7.68 16.72
C LEU A 94 5.86 8.87 17.66
N SER A 95 6.97 9.60 17.79
CA SER A 95 6.93 10.95 18.37
C SER A 95 6.15 11.90 17.45
N PRO A 96 5.59 13.01 17.97
CA PRO A 96 4.88 13.99 17.13
C PRO A 96 5.71 14.51 15.96
N THR A 97 7.02 14.71 16.17
CA THR A 97 7.96 15.14 15.14
C THR A 97 8.17 14.06 14.08
N ALA A 98 8.35 12.81 14.49
CA ALA A 98 8.50 11.69 13.56
C ALA A 98 7.24 11.49 12.72
N TYR A 99 6.05 11.54 13.36
CA TYR A 99 4.77 11.46 12.67
C TYR A 99 4.63 12.56 11.61
N LYS A 100 4.88 13.83 11.96
CA LYS A 100 4.83 14.95 11.01
C LYS A 100 5.78 14.76 9.83
N ARG A 101 7.00 14.28 10.07
CA ARG A 101 7.97 13.99 9.01
C ARG A 101 7.47 12.91 8.07
N ARG A 102 6.90 11.83 8.60
CA ARG A 102 6.33 10.73 7.78
C ARG A 102 5.11 11.19 6.97
N VAL A 103 4.21 11.95 7.58
CA VAL A 103 3.07 12.55 6.86
C VAL A 103 3.58 13.46 5.75
N LYS A 104 4.60 14.29 6.00
CA LYS A 104 5.18 15.14 4.95
C LYS A 104 5.71 14.32 3.77
N GLY A 105 6.50 13.28 4.03
CA GLY A 105 7.02 12.40 2.97
C GLY A 105 5.92 11.71 2.16
N LEU A 106 4.89 11.20 2.84
CA LEU A 106 3.68 10.66 2.21
C LEU A 106 3.00 11.69 1.29
N LEU A 107 2.81 12.92 1.77
CA LEU A 107 2.12 13.97 1.01
C LEU A 107 2.91 14.40 -0.24
N GLU A 108 4.23 14.51 -0.11
CA GLU A 108 5.12 14.79 -1.25
C GLU A 108 5.03 13.69 -2.31
N LYS A 109 5.09 12.42 -1.89
CA LYS A 109 5.01 11.26 -2.79
C LYS A 109 3.67 11.10 -3.49
N LEU A 110 2.57 11.49 -2.83
CA LEU A 110 1.22 11.42 -3.39
C LEU A 110 0.79 12.73 -4.08
N ALA A 111 1.64 13.75 -4.11
CA ALA A 111 1.30 15.10 -4.57
C ALA A 111 0.01 15.65 -3.92
N ALA A 112 -0.17 15.39 -2.63
CA ALA A 112 -1.35 15.79 -1.85
C ALA A 112 -1.03 16.97 -0.93
N VAL A 113 -1.98 17.88 -0.75
CA VAL A 113 -1.80 19.08 0.10
C VAL A 113 -2.06 18.76 1.58
N SER A 114 -2.90 17.76 1.86
CA SER A 114 -3.22 17.31 3.22
C SER A 114 -3.47 15.81 3.28
N LEU A 115 -3.39 15.23 4.49
CA LEU A 115 -3.70 13.81 4.69
C LEU A 115 -5.16 13.50 4.32
N ARG A 116 -6.06 14.47 4.51
CA ARG A 116 -7.46 14.37 4.08
C ARG A 116 -7.58 14.29 2.56
N ASP A 117 -6.78 15.07 1.82
CA ASP A 117 -6.77 15.03 0.36
C ASP A 117 -6.22 13.70 -0.16
N ALA A 118 -5.17 13.17 0.47
CA ALA A 118 -4.63 11.85 0.16
C ALA A 118 -5.69 10.75 0.38
N VAL A 119 -6.38 10.78 1.52
CA VAL A 119 -7.50 9.86 1.82
C VAL A 119 -8.62 10.00 0.77
N ALA A 120 -9.01 11.23 0.42
CA ALA A 120 -10.03 11.47 -0.59
C ALA A 120 -9.60 10.93 -1.97
N GLY A 121 -8.32 11.02 -2.32
CA GLY A 121 -7.74 10.42 -3.52
C GLY A 121 -7.96 8.90 -3.57
N VAL A 122 -7.62 8.20 -2.48
CA VAL A 122 -7.85 6.76 -2.35
C VAL A 122 -9.34 6.42 -2.47
N LEU A 123 -10.21 7.16 -1.77
CA LEU A 123 -11.66 6.89 -1.79
C LEU A 123 -12.32 7.17 -3.16
N ARG A 124 -11.82 8.15 -3.93
CA ARG A 124 -12.24 8.36 -5.32
C ARG A 124 -11.87 7.17 -6.20
N ALA A 125 -10.67 6.61 -6.03
CA ALA A 125 -10.24 5.42 -6.76
C ALA A 125 -11.12 4.19 -6.45
N VAL A 126 -11.60 4.06 -5.20
CA VAL A 126 -12.57 3.01 -4.82
C VAL A 126 -13.93 3.19 -5.50
N SER A 127 -14.36 4.44 -5.64
CA SER A 127 -15.69 4.79 -6.15
C SER A 127 -15.79 4.71 -7.68
N GLY A 128 -14.69 4.42 -8.38
CA GLY A 128 -14.66 4.37 -9.84
C GLY A 128 -14.80 5.75 -10.51
N ILE A 129 -14.71 6.83 -9.74
CA ILE A 129 -14.72 8.19 -10.26
C ILE A 129 -13.28 8.49 -10.69
N SER A 130 -12.87 7.93 -11.84
CA SER A 130 -11.69 8.39 -12.55
C SER A 130 -11.94 9.82 -13.00
N SER A 131 -11.20 10.77 -12.42
CA SER A 131 -11.01 12.10 -12.98
C SER A 131 -10.05 12.02 -14.18
N GLU A 132 -10.43 11.25 -15.20
CA GLU A 132 -9.84 11.35 -16.53
C GLU A 132 -10.70 12.36 -17.31
N PRO A 133 -10.13 13.48 -17.79
CA PRO A 133 -10.85 14.32 -18.74
C PRO A 133 -11.13 13.50 -20.02
N PRO A 134 -12.28 13.69 -20.67
CA PRO A 134 -12.61 12.96 -21.89
C PRO A 134 -11.52 13.19 -22.94
N PRO A 135 -11.16 12.18 -23.75
CA PRO A 135 -10.24 12.37 -24.84
C PRO A 135 -10.81 13.40 -25.82
N SER A 136 -10.01 14.43 -26.10
CA SER A 136 -10.26 15.44 -27.13
C SER A 136 -10.29 14.84 -28.53
#